data_AF-A0A963TCH4-F1
#
_entry.id   AF-A0A963TCH4-F1
#
_cell.length_a   1.000
_cell.length_b   1.000
_cell.length_c   1.000
_cell.angle_alpha   90.00
_cell.angle_beta   90.00
_cell.angle_gamma   90.00
#
_symmetry.space_group_name_H-M   'P 1'
#
loop_
_entity.id
_entity.type
_entity.pdbx_description
1 polymer ?
#
loop_
_entity_poly.entity_id
_entity_poly.type
_entity_poly.pdbx_seq_one_letter_code
_entity_poly.pdbx_strand_id
1 'polypeptide(L)'
;MDKPRYTPDELVQFANEFRDHVSWTDWRHMDDKDAPDMVVLNLVYPSPATVRIAKTGPETFLANGLPGRTLVVRDSLDEMLETIGAITAGARLAG
;
A
#
# COMPACT_ATOMS: atom_id res chain seq x y z
N MET A 1 17.82 -9.61 -14.86
CA MET A 1 16.90 -8.46 -14.90
C MET A 1 16.84 -7.92 -13.50
N ASP A 2 17.12 -6.63 -13.32
CA ASP A 2 16.92 -5.99 -12.03
C ASP A 2 15.44 -6.04 -11.67
N LYS A 3 15.14 -6.43 -10.43
CA LYS A 3 13.76 -6.41 -9.93
C LYS A 3 13.30 -4.96 -9.85
N PRO A 4 12.06 -4.63 -10.22
CA PRO A 4 11.50 -3.30 -10.04
C PRO A 4 11.66 -2.84 -8.58
N ARG A 5 12.07 -1.58 -8.41
CA ARG A 5 12.30 -0.94 -7.11
C ARG A 5 11.45 0.30 -6.95
N TYR A 6 11.03 0.59 -5.73
CA TYR A 6 10.41 1.87 -5.42
C TYR A 6 11.42 2.99 -5.65
N THR A 7 10.98 4.06 -6.29
CA THR A 7 11.76 5.29 -6.40
C THR A 7 11.67 6.08 -5.09
N PRO A 8 12.62 6.99 -4.82
CA PRO A 8 12.50 7.89 -3.68
C PRO A 8 11.19 8.70 -3.69
N ASP A 9 10.73 9.13 -4.87
CA ASP A 9 9.50 9.93 -5.01
C ASP A 9 8.26 9.11 -4.67
N GLU A 10 8.21 7.83 -5.07
CA GLU A 10 7.13 6.92 -4.69
C GLU A 10 7.08 6.67 -3.17
N LEU A 11 8.24 6.57 -2.52
CA LEU A 11 8.30 6.42 -1.05
C LEU A 11 7.85 7.71 -0.34
N VAL A 12 8.20 8.88 -0.88
CA VAL A 12 7.72 10.17 -0.38
C VAL A 12 6.20 10.27 -0.53
N GLN A 13 5.66 9.85 -1.67
CA GLN A 13 4.22 9.80 -1.89
C GLN A 13 3.52 8.89 -0.88
N PHE A 14 4.06 7.70 -0.63
CA PHE A 14 3.59 6.81 0.44
C PHE A 14 3.57 7.48 1.80
N ALA A 15 4.67 8.15 2.16
CA ALA A 15 4.81 8.82 3.44
C ALA A 15 3.79 9.97 3.60
N ASN A 16 3.49 10.68 2.51
CA ASN A 16 2.47 11.74 2.49
C ASN A 16 1.08 11.15 2.68
N GLU A 17 0.69 10.15 1.89
CA GLU A 17 -0.61 9.48 2.04
C GLU A 17 -0.77 8.87 3.44
N PHE A 18 0.26 8.20 3.96
CA PHE A 18 0.22 7.61 5.29
C PHE A 18 -0.14 8.62 6.39
N ARG A 19 0.34 9.87 6.29
CA ARG A 19 0.00 10.92 7.25
C ARG A 19 -1.46 11.36 7.16
N ASP A 20 -2.09 11.21 6.01
CA ASP A 20 -3.45 11.68 5.75
C ASP A 20 -4.50 10.63 6.12
N HIS A 21 -4.12 9.35 6.26
CA HIS A 21 -5.00 8.25 6.62
C HIS A 21 -4.86 7.82 8.09
N VAL A 22 -5.77 8.27 8.96
CA VAL A 22 -5.80 7.92 10.41
C VAL A 22 -5.88 6.40 10.67
N SER A 23 -6.46 5.64 9.74
CA SER A 23 -6.57 4.18 9.82
C SER A 23 -5.26 3.43 9.59
N TRP A 24 -4.22 4.11 9.10
CA TRP A 24 -2.92 3.53 8.78
C TRP A 24 -1.98 3.80 9.95
N THR A 25 -1.59 2.76 10.68
CA THR A 25 -0.94 2.94 11.99
C THR A 25 0.57 2.81 11.94
N ASP A 26 1.08 2.04 10.99
CA ASP A 26 2.50 1.79 10.83
C ASP A 26 2.76 1.37 9.38
N TRP A 27 3.94 1.73 8.87
CA TRP A 27 4.40 1.22 7.60
C TRP A 27 5.92 1.07 7.59
N ARG A 28 6.39 0.13 6.78
CA ARG A 28 7.83 -0.08 6.56
C ARG A 28 8.10 -0.44 5.11
N HIS A 29 9.23 0.01 4.61
CA HIS A 29 9.78 -0.37 3.33
C HIS A 29 10.69 -1.60 3.51
N MET A 30 10.52 -2.59 2.64
CA MET A 30 11.32 -3.82 2.60
C MET A 30 11.96 -3.94 1.21
N ASP A 31 13.25 -3.62 1.13
CA ASP A 31 14.01 -3.50 -0.10
C ASP A 31 15.05 -4.63 -0.31
N ASP A 32 14.77 -5.83 0.19
CA ASP A 32 15.67 -6.98 0.09
C ASP A 32 16.08 -7.27 -1.37
N LYS A 33 17.36 -7.61 -1.60
CA LYS A 33 17.89 -7.99 -2.91
C LYS A 33 17.23 -9.27 -3.44
N ASP A 34 16.87 -10.16 -2.53
CA ASP A 34 16.35 -11.49 -2.87
C ASP A 34 14.81 -11.55 -2.93
N ALA A 35 14.11 -10.52 -2.44
CA ALA A 35 12.65 -10.41 -2.51
C ALA A 35 12.19 -9.31 -3.49
N PRO A 36 10.90 -9.27 -3.85
CA PRO A 36 10.29 -8.09 -4.47
C PRO A 36 10.36 -6.90 -3.51
N ASP A 37 10.56 -5.72 -4.08
CA ASP A 37 10.50 -4.48 -3.33
C ASP A 37 9.08 -4.20 -2.88
N MET A 38 8.87 -4.02 -1.58
CA MET A 38 7.53 -3.90 -1.03
C MET A 38 7.41 -2.90 0.11
N VAL A 39 6.24 -2.27 0.20
CA VAL A 39 5.78 -1.56 1.38
C VAL A 39 4.85 -2.47 2.18
N VAL A 40 5.08 -2.59 3.47
CA VAL A 40 4.19 -3.25 4.42
C VAL A 40 3.46 -2.17 5.19
N LEU A 41 2.14 -2.17 5.12
CA LEU A 41 1.26 -1.19 5.73
C LEU A 41 0.32 -1.88 6.73
N ASN A 42 0.30 -1.41 7.96
CA ASN A 42 -0.59 -1.90 9.00
C ASN A 42 -1.80 -0.97 9.14
N LEU A 43 -2.97 -1.58 9.19
CA LEU A 43 -4.27 -0.94 9.26
C LEU A 43 -4.98 -1.34 10.56
N VAL A 44 -5.76 -0.43 11.14
CA VAL A 44 -6.65 -0.74 12.29
C VAL A 44 -8.13 -0.75 11.95
N TYR A 45 -8.52 -0.14 10.83
CA TYR A 45 -9.90 -0.06 10.35
C TYR A 45 -9.98 -0.52 8.89
N PRO A 46 -11.08 -1.18 8.43
CA PRO A 46 -12.28 -1.62 9.17
C PRO A 46 -12.05 -2.78 10.14
N SER A 47 -10.91 -3.45 10.00
CA SER A 47 -10.42 -4.48 10.90
C SER A 47 -8.90 -4.48 10.85
N PRO A 48 -8.21 -4.91 11.91
CA PRO A 48 -6.75 -5.06 11.88
C PRO A 48 -6.29 -5.88 10.69
N ALA A 49 -5.40 -5.32 9.88
CA ALA A 49 -4.89 -5.97 8.68
C ALA A 49 -3.47 -5.50 8.35
N THR A 50 -2.70 -6.38 7.73
CA THR A 50 -1.37 -6.04 7.19
C THR A 50 -1.43 -6.17 5.67
N VAL A 51 -1.36 -5.02 5.01
CA VAL A 51 -1.32 -4.92 3.55
C VAL A 51 0.13 -4.96 3.09
N ARG A 52 0.42 -5.80 2.11
CA ARG A 52 1.74 -5.86 1.44
C ARG A 52 1.58 -5.35 0.03
N ILE A 53 2.33 -4.30 -0.32
CA ILE A 53 2.25 -3.61 -1.60
C ILE A 53 3.59 -3.80 -2.30
N ALA A 54 3.65 -4.77 -3.21
CA ALA A 54 4.85 -5.09 -3.97
C ALA A 54 4.87 -4.34 -5.31
N LYS A 55 6.05 -3.84 -5.69
CA LYS A 55 6.27 -3.32 -7.03
C LYS A 55 6.66 -4.46 -7.97
N THR A 56 5.79 -4.77 -8.93
CA THR A 56 5.97 -5.90 -9.86
C THR A 56 6.37 -5.48 -11.26
N GLY A 57 6.27 -4.19 -11.57
CA GLY A 57 6.70 -3.57 -12.83
C GLY A 57 7.07 -2.10 -12.61
N PRO A 58 7.56 -1.39 -13.64
CA PRO A 58 7.83 0.04 -13.57
C PRO A 58 6.60 0.85 -13.10
N GLU A 59 5.43 0.45 -13.58
CA GLU A 59 4.13 1.07 -13.33
C GLU A 59 3.12 -0.01 -12.94
N THR A 60 3.52 -0.99 -12.11
CA THR A 60 2.59 -2.06 -11.71
C THR A 60 2.80 -2.41 -10.26
N PHE A 61 1.72 -2.32 -9.50
CA PHE A 61 1.68 -2.50 -8.06
C PHE A 61 0.68 -3.58 -7.71
N LEU A 62 1.07 -4.45 -6.77
CA LEU A 62 0.25 -5.55 -6.29
C LEU A 62 0.09 -5.41 -4.78
N ALA A 63 -1.15 -5.24 -4.32
CA ALA A 63 -1.49 -5.23 -2.90
C ALA A 63 -2.20 -6.52 -2.50
N ASN A 64 -1.77 -7.11 -1.39
CA ASN A 64 -2.36 -8.29 -0.76
C ASN A 64 -2.66 -8.00 0.71
N GLY A 65 -3.73 -8.59 1.26
CA GLY A 65 -4.11 -8.46 2.66
C GLY A 65 -5.08 -7.32 2.95
N LEU A 66 -5.77 -6.81 1.92
CA LEU A 66 -6.77 -5.76 2.09
C LEU A 66 -8.05 -6.32 2.74
N PRO A 67 -8.65 -5.61 3.70
CA PRO A 67 -9.95 -5.98 4.25
C PRO A 67 -11.00 -6.15 3.14
N GLY A 68 -11.63 -7.33 3.09
CA GLY A 68 -12.63 -7.65 2.07
C GLY A 68 -12.09 -7.90 0.64
N ARG A 69 -10.76 -7.85 0.41
CA ARG A 69 -10.15 -8.13 -0.89
C ARG A 69 -8.83 -8.90 -0.75
N THR A 70 -8.77 -10.08 -1.37
CA THR A 70 -7.56 -10.93 -1.32
C THR A 70 -6.39 -10.32 -2.11
N LEU A 71 -6.65 -9.69 -3.25
CA LEU A 71 -5.61 -9.19 -4.15
C LEU A 71 -6.12 -7.99 -4.95
N VAL A 72 -5.29 -6.96 -5.07
CA VAL A 72 -5.52 -5.79 -5.92
C VAL A 72 -4.28 -5.53 -6.77
N VAL A 73 -4.47 -5.27 -8.06
CA VAL A 73 -3.42 -4.86 -8.98
C VAL A 73 -3.80 -3.50 -9.57
N ARG A 74 -2.82 -2.59 -9.65
CA ARG A 74 -2.96 -1.25 -10.23
C ARG A 74 -1.76 -0.90 -11.08
N ASP A 75 -2.01 -0.04 -12.06
CA ASP A 75 -1.02 0.40 -13.03
C ASP A 75 -0.38 1.74 -12.62
N SER A 76 -0.67 2.22 -11.41
CA SER A 76 0.00 3.37 -10.79
C SER A 76 -0.01 3.26 -9.26
N LEU A 77 0.90 3.99 -8.63
CA LEU A 77 0.94 4.07 -7.17
C LEU A 77 -0.26 4.86 -6.65
N ASP A 78 -0.62 5.96 -7.31
CA ASP A 78 -1.77 6.81 -6.99
C ASP A 78 -3.05 5.97 -6.89
N GLU A 79 -3.37 5.19 -7.93
CA GLU A 79 -4.57 4.35 -7.94
C GLU A 79 -4.53 3.27 -6.86
N MET A 80 -3.34 2.77 -6.52
CA MET A 80 -3.15 1.81 -5.44
C MET A 80 -3.48 2.46 -4.10
N LEU A 81 -2.90 3.61 -3.81
CA LEU A 81 -3.12 4.36 -2.56
C LEU A 81 -4.57 4.81 -2.43
N GLU A 82 -5.17 5.32 -3.51
CA GLU A 82 -6.60 5.65 -3.56
C GLU A 82 -7.48 4.43 -3.28
N THR A 83 -7.15 3.27 -3.85
CA THR A 83 -7.90 2.04 -3.62
C THR A 83 -7.83 1.60 -2.16
N ILE A 84 -6.64 1.64 -1.54
CA ILE A 84 -6.44 1.31 -0.14
C ILE A 84 -7.18 2.32 0.74
N GLY A 85 -6.98 3.61 0.46
CA GLY A 85 -7.62 4.73 1.13
C GLY A 85 -9.14 4.62 1.10
N ALA A 86 -9.75 4.33 -0.05
CA ALA A 86 -11.18 4.14 -0.18
C ALA A 86 -11.72 2.96 0.65
N ILE A 87 -10.97 1.84 0.69
CA ILE A 87 -11.33 0.67 1.51
C ILE A 87 -11.26 1.01 3.00
N THR A 88 -10.28 1.80 3.41
CA THR A 88 -10.08 2.17 4.82
C THR A 88 -10.86 3.41 5.25
N ALA A 89 -11.29 4.24 4.31
CA ALA A 89 -12.10 5.45 4.55
C ALA A 89 -13.57 5.14 4.85
N GLY A 90 -14.04 3.92 4.53
CA GLY A 90 -15.38 3.43 4.83
C GLY A 90 -15.81 3.56 6.30
N ALA A 91 -14.90 3.89 7.24
CA ALA A 91 -15.19 4.25 8.63
C ALA A 91 -15.98 5.52 8.82
N ARG A 92 -15.74 6.52 7.97
CA ARG A 92 -16.11 7.90 8.31
C ARG A 92 -17.60 8.19 8.09
N LEU A 93 -18.30 7.35 7.32
CA LEU A 93 -19.69 7.58 6.92
C LEU A 93 -20.71 6.74 7.71
N ALA A 94 -20.26 5.92 8.66
CA ALA A 94 -21.12 5.05 9.48
C ALA A 94 -21.13 5.40 10.98
N GLY A 95 -20.57 6.57 11.36
CA GLY A 95 -20.52 7.08 12.74
C GLY A 95 -21.24 8.41 12.90
#